data_AF-A0A956DXF1-F1
#
_entry.id   AF-A0A956DXF1-F1
#
_cell.length_a   1.000
_cell.length_b   1.000
_cell.length_c   1.000
_cell.angle_alpha   90.00
_cell.angle_beta   90.00
_cell.angle_gamma   90.00
#
_symmetry.space_group_name_H-M   'P 1'
#
loop_
_entity.id
_entity.type
_entity.pdbx_description
1 polymer ?
#
loop_
_entity_poly.entity_id
_entity_poly.type
_entity_poly.pdbx_seq_one_letter_code
_entity_poly.pdbx_strand_id
1 'polypeptide(L)'
;MKTFLRSAAMVLLLAVLSLGLLTWRAVSDGESAMGASDVAFNQGDLRTSLVHARRAATSYAPGAPHVARAYARLQAIAIGAEARGDLEIAQEAWRAVRSAALETRGVTQSHARELERANRALARLATRGQEDPEQRKAVLEGLEQSQGPRARWILVLGLGFVLSTIGLAWLGLRGVNREGSVVRRQLLIGAGLALVGAVCWTVAVWLA
;
A
#
# COMPACT_ATOMS: atom_id res chain seq x y z
N MET A 1 -2.94 -1.75 -40.18
CA MET A 1 -1.75 -1.55 -39.32
C MET A 1 -1.68 -0.15 -38.70
N LYS A 2 -1.82 0.95 -39.45
CA LYS A 2 -1.73 2.34 -38.94
C LYS A 2 -2.74 2.71 -37.83
N THR A 3 -3.98 2.20 -37.90
CA THR A 3 -5.01 2.46 -36.87
C THR A 3 -4.73 1.76 -35.54
N PHE A 4 -4.23 0.52 -35.60
CA PHE A 4 -3.85 -0.24 -34.41
C PHE A 4 -2.70 0.41 -33.64
N LEU A 5 -1.66 0.87 -34.34
CA LEU A 5 -0.53 1.55 -33.72
C LEU A 5 -0.95 2.85 -33.02
N ARG A 6 -1.87 3.62 -33.63
CA ARG A 6 -2.44 4.83 -33.03
C ARG A 6 -3.24 4.54 -31.76
N SER A 7 -4.12 3.54 -31.79
CA SER A 7 -4.90 3.15 -30.62
C SER A 7 -4.01 2.65 -29.47
N ALA A 8 -3.00 1.82 -29.78
CA ALA A 8 -2.05 1.34 -28.79
C ALA A 8 -1.24 2.49 -28.16
N ALA A 9 -0.76 3.44 -28.98
CA ALA A 9 -0.06 4.62 -28.49
C ALA A 9 -0.96 5.49 -27.59
N MET A 10 -2.23 5.66 -27.93
CA MET A 10 -3.18 6.44 -27.13
C MET A 10 -3.46 5.78 -25.77
N VAL A 11 -3.65 4.46 -25.74
CA VAL A 11 -3.83 3.72 -24.48
C VAL A 11 -2.58 3.82 -23.60
N LEU A 12 -1.39 3.66 -24.18
CA LEU A 12 -0.13 3.82 -23.46
C LEU A 12 0.03 5.23 -22.89
N LEU A 13 -0.27 6.26 -23.69
CA LEU A 13 -0.22 7.65 -23.25
C LEU A 13 -1.17 7.91 -22.07
N LEU A 14 -2.41 7.43 -22.16
CA LEU A 14 -3.39 7.56 -21.09
C LEU A 14 -2.91 6.85 -19.82
N ALA A 15 -2.37 5.64 -19.94
CA ALA A 15 -1.82 4.90 -18.80
C ALA A 15 -0.67 5.65 -18.12
N VAL A 16 0.27 6.21 -18.89
CA VAL A 16 1.38 7.01 -18.36
C VAL A 16 0.88 8.29 -17.68
N LEU A 17 -0.08 9.00 -18.28
CA LEU A 17 -0.67 10.20 -17.68
C LEU A 17 -1.43 9.88 -16.39
N SER A 18 -2.18 8.78 -16.35
CA SER A 18 -2.87 8.33 -15.14
C SER A 18 -1.88 7.97 -14.03
N LEU A 19 -0.80 7.24 -14.33
CA LEU A 19 0.25 6.94 -13.36
C LEU A 19 0.91 8.22 -12.83
N GLY A 20 1.26 9.16 -13.71
CA GLY A 20 1.83 10.45 -13.33
C GLY A 20 0.92 11.25 -12.40
N LEU A 21 -0.39 11.29 -12.69
CA LEU A 21 -1.39 11.97 -11.86
C LEU A 21 -1.52 11.31 -10.48
N LEU A 22 -1.54 9.97 -10.42
CA LEU A 22 -1.60 9.23 -9.16
C LEU A 22 -0.35 9.44 -8.31
N THR A 23 0.84 9.42 -8.92
CA THR A 23 2.10 9.70 -8.22
C THR A 23 2.13 11.14 -7.70
N TRP A 24 1.76 12.12 -8.52
CA TRP A 24 1.70 13.52 -8.09
C TRP A 24 0.75 13.72 -6.91
N ARG A 25 -0.45 13.11 -6.98
CA ARG A 25 -1.42 13.15 -5.89
C ARG A 25 -0.85 12.54 -4.60
N ALA A 26 -0.23 11.36 -4.67
CA ALA A 26 0.36 10.71 -3.51
C ALA A 26 1.47 11.57 -2.85
N VAL A 27 2.32 12.22 -3.66
CA VAL A 27 3.36 13.14 -3.17
C VAL A 27 2.75 14.38 -2.54
N SER A 28 1.77 15.01 -3.18
CA SER A 28 1.10 16.20 -2.66
C SER A 28 0.37 15.94 -1.35
N ASP A 29 -0.37 14.82 -1.27
CA ASP A 29 -1.08 14.41 -0.06
C ASP A 29 -0.09 14.09 1.08
N GLY A 30 1.04 13.45 0.75
CA GLY A 30 2.09 13.11 1.70
C GLY A 30 2.85 14.32 2.25
N GLU A 31 3.21 15.27 1.39
CA GLU A 31 3.85 16.54 1.79
C GLU A 31 2.92 17.39 2.67
N SER A 32 1.64 17.51 2.29
CA SER A 32 0.64 18.22 3.10
C SER A 32 0.45 17.57 4.48
N ALA A 33 0.35 16.24 4.53
CA ALA A 33 0.28 15.51 5.80
C ALA A 33 1.56 15.69 6.63
N MET A 34 2.74 15.71 6.01
CA MET A 34 4.00 15.96 6.73
C MET A 34 4.02 17.37 7.33
N GLY A 35 3.59 18.38 6.59
CA GLY A 35 3.47 19.75 7.11
C GLY A 35 2.51 19.85 8.29
N ALA A 36 1.36 19.18 8.24
CA ALA A 36 0.43 19.11 9.36
C ALA A 36 1.04 18.40 10.58
N SER A 37 1.85 17.36 10.35
CA SER A 37 2.58 16.67 11.42
C SER A 37 3.60 17.57 12.10
N ASP A 38 4.32 18.39 11.32
CA ASP A 38 5.32 19.34 11.83
C ASP A 38 4.67 20.44 12.68
N VAL A 39 3.55 20.99 12.21
CA VAL A 39 2.76 22.00 12.96
C VAL A 39 2.30 21.43 14.29
N ALA A 40 1.67 20.25 14.30
CA ALA A 40 1.20 19.60 15.53
C ALA A 40 2.35 19.28 16.49
N PHE A 41 3.48 18.80 15.97
CA PHE A 41 4.65 18.51 16.80
C PHE A 41 5.20 19.76 17.49
N ASN A 42 5.29 20.87 16.75
CA ASN A 42 5.80 22.14 17.29
C ASN A 42 4.86 22.74 18.35
N GLN A 43 3.58 22.37 18.32
CA GLN A 43 2.59 22.73 19.35
C GLN A 43 2.61 21.79 20.57
N GLY A 44 3.44 20.73 20.54
CA GLY A 44 3.46 19.69 21.58
C GLY A 44 2.32 18.67 21.47
N ASP A 45 1.48 18.74 20.44
CA ASP A 45 0.42 17.76 20.18
C ASP A 45 0.98 16.53 19.46
N LEU A 46 1.53 15.62 20.26
CA LEU A 46 2.17 14.41 19.76
C LEU A 46 1.18 13.43 19.12
N ARG A 47 -0.07 13.36 19.59
CA ARG A 47 -1.09 12.46 19.03
C ARG A 47 -1.48 12.89 17.62
N THR A 48 -1.79 14.17 17.43
CA THR A 48 -2.10 14.72 16.11
C THR A 48 -0.89 14.63 15.18
N SER A 49 0.32 14.92 15.70
CA SER A 49 1.56 14.77 14.94
C SER A 49 1.78 13.34 14.45
N LEU A 50 1.52 12.34 15.29
CA LEU A 50 1.62 10.91 14.95
C LEU A 50 0.65 10.52 13.85
N VAL A 51 -0.62 10.92 13.95
CA VAL A 51 -1.66 10.61 12.94
C VAL A 51 -1.23 11.15 11.56
N HIS A 52 -0.79 12.41 11.51
CA HIS A 52 -0.36 13.03 10.27
C HIS A 52 0.96 12.46 9.73
N ALA A 53 1.92 12.15 10.61
CA ALA A 53 3.17 11.49 10.20
C ALA A 53 2.89 10.10 9.63
N ARG A 54 1.99 9.32 10.23
CA ARG A 54 1.59 8.01 9.69
C ARG A 54 0.96 8.16 8.30
N ARG A 55 0.05 9.12 8.13
CA ARG A 55 -0.56 9.40 6.82
C ARG A 55 0.48 9.81 5.77
N ALA A 56 1.47 10.61 6.15
CA ALA A 56 2.58 10.96 5.26
C ALA A 56 3.40 9.71 4.89
N ALA A 57 3.73 8.85 5.86
CA ALA A 57 4.49 7.62 5.63
C ALA A 57 3.74 6.64 4.71
N THR A 58 2.42 6.51 4.84
CA THR A 58 1.60 5.60 4.01
C THR A 58 1.27 6.17 2.64
N SER A 59 1.41 7.48 2.42
CA SER A 59 1.27 8.13 1.11
C SER A 59 2.52 7.91 0.26
N TYR A 60 2.90 6.65 0.05
CA TYR A 60 4.17 6.26 -0.55
C TYR A 60 4.19 6.53 -2.06
N ALA A 61 5.29 7.16 -2.50
CA ALA A 61 5.72 7.18 -3.88
C ALA A 61 7.24 6.93 -3.93
N PRO A 62 7.76 6.16 -4.89
CA PRO A 62 9.19 5.91 -5.01
C PRO A 62 10.00 7.22 -5.07
N GLY A 63 11.00 7.35 -4.20
CA GLY A 63 11.87 8.53 -4.14
C GLY A 63 11.28 9.77 -3.47
N ALA A 64 10.06 9.69 -2.92
CA ALA A 64 9.43 10.86 -2.31
C ALA A 64 10.06 11.22 -0.95
N PRO A 65 10.47 12.49 -0.74
CA PRO A 65 11.24 12.89 0.44
C PRO A 65 10.40 12.89 1.73
N HIS A 66 9.08 13.11 1.66
CA HIS A 66 8.22 13.08 2.84
C HIS A 66 8.19 11.74 3.56
N VAL A 67 8.38 10.63 2.85
CA VAL A 67 8.33 9.28 3.46
C VAL A 67 9.43 9.11 4.50
N ALA A 68 10.69 9.41 4.13
CA ALA A 68 11.82 9.29 5.05
C ALA A 68 11.67 10.23 6.27
N ARG A 69 11.20 11.47 6.05
CA ARG A 69 10.93 12.43 7.13
C ARG A 69 9.81 11.95 8.05
N ALA A 70 8.75 11.36 7.50
CA ALA A 70 7.63 10.83 8.26
C ALA A 70 8.06 9.68 9.18
N TYR A 71 8.86 8.73 8.67
CA TYR A 71 9.45 7.68 9.50
C TYR A 71 10.37 8.24 10.59
N ALA A 72 11.19 9.23 10.26
CA ALA A 72 12.05 9.89 11.24
C ALA A 72 11.22 10.58 12.33
N ARG A 73 10.13 11.26 11.96
CA ARG A 73 9.19 11.91 12.90
C ARG A 73 8.52 10.90 13.82
N LEU A 74 7.97 9.81 13.28
CA LEU A 74 7.35 8.75 14.09
C LEU A 74 8.36 8.15 15.09
N GLN A 75 9.59 7.88 14.65
CA GLN A 75 10.66 7.38 15.52
C GLN A 75 11.05 8.39 16.59
N ALA A 76 11.15 9.68 16.25
CA ALA A 76 11.45 10.75 17.21
C ALA A 76 10.36 10.88 18.27
N ILE A 77 9.08 10.82 17.87
CA ILE A 77 7.94 10.80 18.81
C ILE A 77 8.04 9.60 19.74
N ALA A 78 8.29 8.40 19.17
CA ALA A 78 8.37 7.17 19.94
C ALA A 78 9.50 7.22 20.99
N ILE A 79 10.71 7.56 20.57
CA ILE A 79 11.89 7.64 21.45
C ILE A 79 11.71 8.73 22.50
N GLY A 80 11.21 9.90 22.10
CA GLY A 80 10.95 11.01 23.02
C GLY A 80 9.88 10.68 24.07
N ALA A 81 8.81 9.99 23.67
CA ALA A 81 7.78 9.52 24.58
C ALA A 81 8.31 8.44 25.55
N GLU A 82 9.10 7.49 25.06
CA GLU A 82 9.77 6.49 25.91
C GLU A 82 10.67 7.14 26.97
N ALA A 83 11.44 8.15 26.59
CA ALA A 83 12.33 8.87 27.49
C ALA A 83 11.58 9.65 28.58
N ARG A 84 10.37 10.12 28.30
CA ARG A 84 9.50 10.79 29.28
C ARG A 84 8.63 9.83 30.11
N GLY A 85 8.72 8.52 29.86
CA GLY A 85 7.86 7.53 30.50
C GLY A 85 6.43 7.48 29.97
N ASP A 86 6.13 8.18 28.87
CA ASP A 86 4.82 8.14 28.21
C ASP A 86 4.74 6.91 27.30
N LEU A 87 4.43 5.77 27.92
CA LEU A 87 4.48 4.47 27.25
C LEU A 87 3.37 4.29 26.22
N GLU A 88 2.23 4.95 26.40
CA GLU A 88 1.11 4.86 25.49
C GLU A 88 1.47 5.49 24.14
N ILE A 89 1.95 6.74 24.16
CA ILE A 89 2.39 7.43 22.94
C ILE A 89 3.57 6.71 22.29
N ALA A 90 4.50 6.18 23.08
CA ALA A 90 5.61 5.39 22.57
C ALA A 90 5.12 4.14 21.79
N GLN A 91 4.21 3.37 22.38
CA GLN A 91 3.65 2.18 21.73
C GLN A 91 2.86 2.54 20.47
N GLU A 92 2.03 3.57 20.53
CA GLU A 92 1.28 4.06 19.37
C GLU A 92 2.21 4.45 18.22
N ALA A 93 3.29 5.17 18.51
CA ALA A 93 4.24 5.62 17.51
C ALA A 93 4.99 4.45 16.85
N TRP A 94 5.42 3.44 17.62
CA TRP A 94 6.02 2.25 17.04
C TRP A 94 5.03 1.39 16.24
N ARG A 95 3.76 1.30 16.67
CA ARG A 95 2.71 0.67 15.86
C ARG A 95 2.46 1.44 14.57
N ALA A 96 2.56 2.76 14.58
CA ALA A 96 2.48 3.58 13.38
C ALA A 96 3.64 3.32 12.41
N VAL A 97 4.88 3.21 12.90
CA VAL A 97 6.04 2.80 12.07
C VAL A 97 5.81 1.41 11.46
N ARG A 98 5.41 0.44 12.28
CA ARG A 98 5.15 -0.94 11.85
C ARG A 98 4.05 -0.99 10.77
N SER A 99 2.90 -0.37 11.04
CA SER A 99 1.77 -0.36 10.09
C SER A 99 2.14 0.32 8.77
N ALA A 100 2.80 1.48 8.82
CA ALA A 100 3.24 2.16 7.61
C ALA A 100 4.22 1.30 6.78
N ALA A 101 5.16 0.61 7.43
CA ALA A 101 6.11 -0.26 6.74
C ALA A 101 5.45 -1.50 6.12
N LEU A 102 4.42 -2.05 6.77
CA LEU A 102 3.65 -3.16 6.21
C LEU A 102 2.74 -2.72 5.06
N GLU A 103 2.09 -1.55 5.17
CA GLU A 103 1.18 -1.00 4.16
C GLU A 103 1.92 -0.59 2.88
N THR A 104 3.15 -0.11 3.01
CA THR A 104 3.97 0.35 1.89
C THR A 104 4.90 -0.74 1.34
N ARG A 105 4.74 -1.99 1.80
CA ARG A 105 5.49 -3.12 1.26
C ARG A 105 5.04 -3.38 -0.18
N GLY A 106 5.95 -3.15 -1.13
CA GLY A 106 5.73 -3.47 -2.54
C GLY A 106 6.21 -4.88 -2.88
N VAL A 107 6.57 -5.07 -4.15
CA VAL A 107 7.30 -6.27 -4.62
C VAL A 107 8.69 -6.34 -3.97
N THR A 108 9.29 -5.18 -3.72
CA THR A 108 10.49 -5.03 -2.90
C THR A 108 10.11 -4.64 -1.48
N GLN A 109 10.79 -5.21 -0.50
CA GLN A 109 10.55 -4.94 0.92
C GLN A 109 11.09 -3.55 1.30
N SER A 110 10.35 -2.51 0.90
CA SER A 110 10.61 -1.13 1.32
C SER A 110 10.56 -1.04 2.86
N HIS A 111 11.49 -0.32 3.46
CA HIS A 111 11.53 -0.05 4.91
C HIS A 111 11.66 -1.27 5.84
N ALA A 112 12.35 -2.34 5.41
CA ALA A 112 12.59 -3.52 6.24
C ALA A 112 13.30 -3.19 7.57
N ARG A 113 14.22 -2.22 7.55
CA ARG A 113 14.96 -1.79 8.75
C ARG A 113 14.05 -1.10 9.76
N GLU A 114 13.15 -0.24 9.29
CA GLU A 114 12.16 0.46 10.12
C GLU A 114 11.15 -0.53 10.73
N LEU A 115 10.71 -1.53 9.95
CA LEU A 115 9.83 -2.60 10.43
C LEU A 115 10.51 -3.43 11.53
N GLU A 116 11.75 -3.88 11.31
CA GLU A 116 12.52 -4.64 12.29
C GLU A 116 12.76 -3.81 13.58
N ARG A 117 13.09 -2.53 13.43
CA ARG A 117 13.25 -1.60 14.56
C ARG A 117 11.95 -1.45 15.35
N ALA A 118 10.81 -1.28 14.68
CA ALA A 118 9.51 -1.18 15.33
C ALA A 118 9.11 -2.46 16.05
N ASN A 119 9.32 -3.63 15.44
CA ASN A 119 9.03 -4.92 16.09
C ASN A 119 9.86 -5.11 17.36
N ARG A 120 11.17 -4.81 17.32
CA ARG A 120 12.04 -4.85 18.51
C ARG A 120 11.59 -3.89 19.61
N ALA A 121 11.21 -2.67 19.24
CA ALA A 121 10.74 -1.70 20.21
C ALA A 121 9.40 -2.10 20.84
N LEU A 122 8.45 -2.61 20.04
CA LEU A 122 7.17 -3.11 20.54
C LEU A 122 7.34 -4.33 21.45
N ALA A 123 8.21 -5.28 21.10
CA ALA A 123 8.50 -6.42 21.96
C ALA A 123 9.13 -5.97 23.28
N ARG A 124 10.09 -5.03 23.24
CA ARG A 124 10.67 -4.44 24.46
C ARG A 124 9.62 -3.75 25.33
N LEU A 125 8.72 -2.97 24.72
CA LEU A 125 7.66 -2.25 25.44
C LEU A 125 6.59 -3.20 26.00
N ALA A 126 6.32 -4.32 25.34
CA ALA A 126 5.38 -5.34 25.79
C ALA A 126 5.89 -6.14 27.00
N THR A 127 7.20 -6.38 27.08
CA THR A 127 7.82 -7.14 28.19
C THR A 127 8.34 -6.25 29.32
N ARG A 128 7.98 -4.96 29.36
CA ARG A 128 8.59 -4.00 30.31
C ARG A 128 8.25 -4.42 31.75
N GLY A 129 9.27 -4.87 32.49
CA GLY A 129 9.14 -5.41 33.86
C GLY A 129 9.37 -6.93 33.97
N GLN A 130 9.48 -7.65 32.86
CA GLN A 130 9.81 -9.07 32.81
C GLN A 130 11.08 -9.26 31.99
N GLU A 131 12.15 -9.74 32.64
CA GLU A 131 13.45 -9.98 32.00
C GLU A 131 13.49 -11.26 31.17
N ASP A 132 12.40 -12.04 31.13
CA ASP A 132 12.36 -13.32 30.43
C ASP A 132 12.64 -13.15 28.91
N PRO A 133 13.81 -13.63 28.43
CA PRO A 133 14.17 -13.55 27.02
C PRO A 133 13.24 -14.38 26.13
N GLU A 134 12.69 -15.48 26.64
CA GLU A 134 11.80 -16.37 25.87
C GLU A 134 10.46 -15.70 25.59
N GLN A 135 9.88 -15.03 26.57
CA GLN A 135 8.65 -14.26 26.38
C GLN A 135 8.84 -13.13 25.36
N ARG A 136 10.00 -12.44 25.38
CA ARG A 136 10.32 -11.41 24.37
C ARG A 136 10.45 -12.00 22.97
N LYS A 137 11.09 -13.17 22.85
CA LYS A 137 11.24 -13.88 21.58
C LYS A 137 9.89 -14.32 21.03
N ALA A 138 9.00 -14.86 21.87
CA ALA A 138 7.65 -15.25 21.48
C ALA A 138 6.82 -14.06 20.96
N VAL A 139 6.94 -12.88 21.60
CA VAL A 139 6.28 -11.65 21.12
C VAL A 139 6.84 -11.22 19.76
N LEU A 140 8.16 -11.27 19.57
CA LEU A 140 8.80 -10.95 18.29
C LEU A 140 8.32 -11.90 17.17
N GLU A 141 8.34 -13.20 17.42
CA GLU A 141 7.85 -14.21 16.47
C GLU A 141 6.38 -13.96 16.11
N GLY A 142 5.54 -13.60 17.09
CA GLY A 142 4.15 -13.23 16.82
C GLY A 142 4.00 -11.98 15.95
N LEU A 143 4.86 -10.98 16.13
CA LEU A 143 4.88 -9.76 15.30
C LEU A 143 5.39 -10.02 13.88
N GLU A 144 6.25 -11.02 13.68
CA GLU A 144 6.80 -11.44 12.39
C GLU A 144 5.88 -12.36 11.60
N GLN A 145 5.18 -13.28 12.28
CA GLN A 145 4.21 -14.20 11.67
C GLN A 145 2.97 -13.48 11.13
N SER A 146 2.69 -12.27 11.63
CA SER A 146 1.51 -11.51 11.29
C SER A 146 1.72 -10.59 10.07
N GLN A 147 1.01 -10.94 8.99
CA GLN A 147 0.35 -10.01 8.04
C GLN A 147 1.05 -9.72 6.72
N GLY A 148 0.76 -10.58 5.74
CA GLY A 148 -0.04 -10.02 4.66
C GLY A 148 -0.68 -11.07 3.78
N PRO A 149 -1.42 -10.63 2.74
CA PRO A 149 -2.21 -11.53 1.92
C PRO A 149 -1.33 -12.66 1.38
N ARG A 150 -1.84 -13.90 1.50
CA ARG A 150 -1.09 -15.09 1.08
C ARG A 150 -0.71 -14.91 -0.40
N ALA A 151 0.56 -15.09 -0.75
CA ALA A 151 1.08 -14.82 -2.11
C ALA A 151 0.23 -15.48 -3.22
N ARG A 152 -0.30 -16.69 -2.97
CA ARG A 152 -1.23 -17.38 -3.87
C ARG A 152 -2.48 -16.56 -4.21
N TRP A 153 -3.06 -15.85 -3.25
CA TRP A 153 -4.24 -15.02 -3.47
C TRP A 153 -3.91 -13.74 -4.25
N ILE A 154 -2.74 -13.16 -4.02
CA ILE A 154 -2.24 -12.04 -4.83
C ILE A 154 -2.12 -12.46 -6.31
N LEU A 155 -1.61 -13.67 -6.58
CA LEU A 155 -1.53 -14.20 -7.94
C LEU A 155 -2.91 -14.38 -8.58
N VAL A 156 -3.89 -14.93 -7.84
CA VAL A 156 -5.27 -15.09 -8.35
C VAL A 156 -5.90 -13.72 -8.62
N LEU A 157 -5.66 -12.73 -7.75
CA LEU A 157 -6.18 -11.36 -7.90
C LEU A 157 -5.57 -10.68 -9.14
N GLY A 158 -4.26 -10.82 -9.34
CA GLY A 158 -3.57 -10.33 -10.54
C GLY A 158 -4.06 -11.00 -11.82
N LEU A 159 -4.21 -12.33 -11.81
CA LEU A 159 -4.74 -13.08 -12.96
C LEU A 159 -6.18 -12.68 -13.29
N GLY A 160 -7.03 -12.53 -12.27
CA GLY A 160 -8.41 -12.07 -12.43
C GLY A 160 -8.48 -10.70 -13.10
N PHE A 161 -7.66 -9.75 -12.64
CA PHE A 161 -7.56 -8.42 -13.25
C PHE A 161 -7.11 -8.46 -14.72
N VAL A 162 -6.08 -9.26 -15.04
CA VAL A 162 -5.59 -9.42 -16.42
C VAL A 162 -6.67 -10.04 -17.32
N LEU A 163 -7.36 -11.09 -16.86
CA LEU A 163 -8.46 -11.70 -17.62
C LEU A 163 -9.61 -10.71 -17.84
N SER A 164 -9.97 -9.92 -16.83
CA SER A 164 -11.02 -8.90 -16.95
C SER A 164 -10.65 -7.81 -17.94
N THR A 165 -9.43 -7.27 -17.86
CA THR A 165 -8.96 -6.22 -18.76
C THR A 165 -8.84 -6.71 -20.20
N ILE A 166 -8.30 -7.92 -20.43
CA ILE A 166 -8.26 -8.54 -21.75
C ILE A 166 -9.67 -8.79 -22.29
N GLY A 167 -10.60 -9.29 -21.47
CA GLY A 167 -11.99 -9.52 -21.86
C GLY A 167 -12.70 -8.24 -22.31
N LEU A 168 -12.56 -7.16 -21.53
CA LEU A 168 -13.10 -5.83 -21.87
C LEU A 168 -12.45 -5.21 -23.10
N ALA A 169 -11.12 -5.32 -23.23
CA ALA A 169 -10.41 -4.85 -24.42
C ALA A 169 -10.85 -5.64 -25.67
N TRP A 170 -11.04 -6.95 -25.56
CA TRP A 170 -11.57 -7.77 -26.65
C TRP A 170 -12.99 -7.35 -27.02
N LEU A 171 -13.87 -7.09 -26.06
CA LEU A 171 -15.21 -6.56 -26.32
C LEU A 171 -15.15 -5.25 -27.13
N GLY A 172 -14.32 -4.30 -26.73
CA GLY A 172 -14.22 -3.01 -27.41
C GLY A 172 -13.56 -3.08 -28.79
N LEU A 173 -12.51 -3.89 -28.94
CA LEU A 173 -11.72 -3.95 -30.18
C LEU A 173 -12.29 -4.89 -31.25
N ARG A 174 -13.03 -5.91 -30.82
CA ARG A 174 -13.43 -7.08 -31.65
C ARG A 174 -14.94 -7.33 -31.59
N GLY A 175 -15.65 -6.78 -30.60
CA GLY A 175 -17.11 -6.95 -30.48
C GLY A 175 -17.92 -6.17 -31.51
N VAL A 176 -17.38 -5.08 -32.07
CA VAL A 176 -18.08 -4.20 -33.01
C VAL A 176 -17.29 -4.12 -34.32
N ASN A 177 -17.92 -4.52 -35.42
CA ASN A 177 -17.35 -4.35 -36.76
C ASN A 177 -17.40 -2.89 -37.20
N ARG A 178 -16.65 -2.53 -38.25
CA ARG A 178 -16.64 -1.16 -38.81
C ARG A 178 -18.01 -0.67 -39.28
N GLU A 179 -18.90 -1.59 -39.60
CA GLU A 179 -20.28 -1.33 -40.02
C GLU A 179 -21.23 -1.09 -38.82
N GLY A 180 -20.71 -1.11 -37.59
CA GLY A 180 -21.51 -1.00 -36.36
C GLY A 180 -22.23 -2.30 -35.98
N SER A 181 -22.09 -3.36 -36.77
CA SER A 181 -22.68 -4.67 -36.48
C SER A 181 -21.92 -5.39 -35.37
N VAL A 182 -22.68 -6.00 -34.45
CA VAL A 182 -22.13 -6.71 -33.29
C VAL A 182 -21.81 -8.15 -33.66
N VAL A 183 -20.56 -8.58 -33.46
CA VAL A 183 -20.16 -9.97 -33.71
C VAL A 183 -20.42 -10.81 -32.47
N ARG A 184 -21.59 -11.45 -32.39
CA ARG A 184 -22.06 -12.21 -31.21
C ARG A 184 -21.02 -13.15 -30.61
N ARG A 185 -20.28 -13.90 -31.44
CA ARG A 185 -19.24 -14.83 -30.96
C ARG A 185 -18.10 -14.11 -30.24
N GLN A 186 -17.62 -13.00 -30.78
CA GLN A 186 -16.52 -12.23 -30.19
C GLN A 186 -16.99 -11.51 -28.92
N LEU A 187 -18.26 -11.09 -28.90
CA LEU A 187 -18.91 -10.55 -27.72
C LEU A 187 -19.01 -11.58 -26.58
N LEU A 188 -19.48 -12.80 -26.87
CA LEU A 188 -19.57 -13.86 -25.87
C LEU A 188 -18.21 -14.26 -25.29
N ILE A 189 -17.16 -14.35 -26.13
CA ILE A 189 -15.80 -14.67 -25.67
C ILE A 189 -15.27 -13.55 -24.75
N GLY A 190 -15.39 -12.30 -25.17
CA GLY A 190 -14.92 -11.16 -24.37
C GLY A 190 -15.68 -11.02 -23.06
N ALA A 191 -17.00 -11.17 -23.08
CA ALA A 191 -17.85 -11.15 -21.89
C ALA A 191 -17.54 -12.32 -20.94
N GLY A 192 -17.32 -13.52 -21.48
CA GLY A 192 -16.93 -14.70 -20.69
C GLY A 192 -15.59 -14.51 -19.98
N LEU A 193 -14.56 -14.04 -20.69
CA LEU A 193 -13.26 -13.71 -20.09
C LEU A 193 -13.40 -12.62 -19.01
N ALA A 194 -14.19 -11.58 -19.28
CA ALA A 194 -14.42 -10.49 -18.35
C ALA A 194 -15.07 -10.99 -17.04
N LEU A 195 -16.10 -11.84 -17.17
CA LEU A 195 -16.82 -12.43 -16.05
C LEU A 195 -15.94 -13.37 -15.23
N VAL A 196 -15.19 -14.27 -15.88
CA VAL A 196 -14.28 -15.19 -15.19
C VAL A 196 -13.23 -14.40 -14.42
N GLY A 197 -12.63 -13.39 -15.04
CA GLY A 197 -11.68 -12.51 -14.36
C GLY A 197 -12.29 -11.80 -13.14
N ALA A 198 -13.52 -11.31 -13.26
CA ALA A 198 -14.22 -10.62 -12.18
C ALA A 198 -14.59 -11.55 -11.02
N VAL A 199 -14.98 -12.79 -11.32
CA VAL A 199 -15.24 -13.82 -10.30
C VAL A 199 -13.95 -14.20 -9.58
N CYS A 200 -12.87 -14.48 -10.31
CA CYS A 200 -11.56 -14.78 -9.72
C CYS A 200 -11.07 -13.63 -8.83
N TRP A 201 -11.24 -12.39 -9.27
CA TRP A 201 -10.88 -11.20 -8.51
C TRP A 201 -11.70 -11.08 -7.22
N THR A 202 -13.03 -11.22 -7.30
CA THR A 202 -13.93 -11.15 -6.13
C THR A 202 -13.64 -12.25 -5.11
N VAL A 203 -13.43 -13.50 -5.59
CA VAL A 203 -13.09 -14.64 -4.72
C VAL A 203 -11.75 -14.42 -4.04
N ALA A 204 -10.75 -13.91 -4.76
CA ALA A 204 -9.45 -13.60 -4.18
C ALA A 204 -9.55 -12.52 -3.10
N VAL A 205 -10.32 -11.45 -3.34
CA VAL A 205 -10.54 -10.39 -2.33
C VAL A 205 -11.24 -10.93 -1.08
N TRP A 206 -12.18 -11.87 -1.23
CA TRP A 206 -12.91 -12.44 -0.10
C TRP A 206 -12.09 -13.45 0.74
N LEU A 207 -11.10 -14.10 0.14
CA LEU A 207 -10.31 -15.16 0.76
C LEU A 207 -8.85 -14.77 1.12
N ALA A 208 -8.41 -13.58 0.70
CA ALA A 208 -7.08 -13.02 0.96
C ALA A 208 -6.96 -12.48 2.38
#